data_AF-X1J7X8-F1
#
_entry.id   AF-X1J7X8-F1
#
_cell.length_a   1.000
_cell.length_b   1.000
_cell.length_c   1.000
_cell.angle_alpha   90.00
_cell.angle_beta   90.00
_cell.angle_gamma   90.00
#
_symmetry.space_group_name_H-M   'P 1'
#
loop_
_entity.id
_entity.type
_entity.pdbx_description
1 polymer ?
#
loop_
_entity_poly.entity_id
_entity_poly.type
_entity_poly.pdbx_seq_one_letter_code
_entity_poly.pdbx_strand_id
1 'polypeptide(L)'
;HFDRVNELASSLEGTDFAYPSTLYRSFALVFSGDTASATRYLSVLDGNGLRDSTIALINTPLKHRSPFLSAGLSTILPGAGQAYCGRLGDAWQSFSVTAIFGGAAIYYFFFSPDTSTGNTVKGAVTASLGGLFWLANIYGAANAALDYNDYAGRKRQEQLRNLLNRFDLEPKLKRP
;
A
#
# COMPACT_ATOMS: atom_id res chain seq x y z
N HIS A 1 -1.75 13.15 25.39
CA HIS A 1 -1.84 11.74 24.91
C HIS A 1 -3.29 11.22 24.97
N PHE A 2 -4.10 11.68 25.94
CA PHE A 2 -5.55 11.45 25.98
C PHE A 2 -6.33 12.20 24.88
N ASP A 3 -5.93 13.42 24.55
CA ASP A 3 -6.69 14.27 23.61
C ASP A 3 -6.74 13.70 22.19
N ARG A 4 -5.65 13.06 21.76
CA ARG A 4 -5.54 12.46 20.42
C ARG A 4 -6.39 11.19 20.25
N VAL A 5 -6.77 10.54 21.36
CA VAL A 5 -7.66 9.37 21.38
C VAL A 5 -9.13 9.82 21.30
N ASN A 6 -9.49 10.91 21.96
CA ASN A 6 -10.83 11.50 21.86
C ASN A 6 -11.07 12.16 20.49
N GLU A 7 -10.06 12.80 19.92
CA GLU A 7 -10.13 13.43 18.59
C GLU A 7 -10.31 12.38 17.47
N LEU A 8 -9.67 11.21 17.61
CA LEU A 8 -9.91 10.06 16.73
C LEU A 8 -11.28 9.41 16.97
N ALA A 9 -11.78 9.40 18.20
CA ALA A 9 -13.09 8.84 18.53
C ALA A 9 -14.23 9.70 17.95
N SER A 10 -14.14 11.03 18.05
CA SER A 10 -15.12 11.95 17.45
C SER A 10 -15.06 11.97 15.92
N SER A 11 -13.88 11.72 15.33
CA SER A 11 -13.69 11.59 13.88
C SER A 11 -14.39 10.36 13.29
N LEU A 12 -14.75 9.37 14.12
CA LEU A 12 -15.30 8.08 13.69
C LEU A 12 -16.79 7.91 14.06
N GLU A 13 -17.34 8.83 14.87
CA GLU A 13 -18.77 8.86 15.22
C GLU A 13 -19.71 9.19 14.04
N GLY A 14 -19.16 9.68 12.92
CA GLY A 14 -19.94 9.98 11.70
C GLY A 14 -19.91 8.89 10.62
N THR A 15 -19.20 7.78 10.84
CA THR A 15 -19.15 6.68 9.87
C THR A 15 -19.97 5.50 10.36
N ASP A 16 -20.94 5.08 9.56
CA ASP A 16 -21.95 4.04 9.81
C ASP A 16 -21.39 2.60 9.94
N PHE A 17 -20.16 2.48 10.45
CA PHE A 17 -19.49 1.23 10.75
C PHE A 17 -19.57 0.98 12.26
N ALA A 18 -20.65 0.33 12.70
CA ALA A 18 -20.89 -0.01 14.11
C ALA A 18 -20.00 -1.15 14.68
N TYR A 19 -19.08 -1.70 13.88
CA TYR A 19 -18.31 -2.92 14.22
C TYR A 19 -16.83 -2.71 14.62
N PRO A 20 -16.08 -1.70 14.13
CA PRO A 20 -14.70 -1.47 14.57
C PRO A 20 -14.60 -0.95 16.02
N SER A 21 -15.65 -0.31 16.52
CA SER A 21 -15.66 0.31 17.85
C SER A 21 -15.64 -0.73 18.98
N THR A 22 -16.26 -1.89 18.79
CA THR A 22 -16.36 -2.95 19.81
C THR A 22 -15.02 -3.63 20.06
N LEU A 23 -14.27 -3.96 19.00
CA LEU A 23 -12.92 -4.54 19.10
C LEU A 23 -11.93 -3.55 19.73
N TYR A 24 -12.02 -2.27 19.36
CA TYR A 24 -11.15 -1.22 19.89
C TYR A 24 -11.43 -0.94 21.38
N ARG A 25 -12.71 -0.87 21.77
CA ARG A 25 -13.13 -0.71 23.18
C ARG A 25 -12.74 -1.92 24.04
N SER A 26 -12.82 -3.13 23.49
CA SER A 26 -12.36 -4.35 24.17
C SER A 26 -10.87 -4.29 24.51
N PHE A 27 -10.06 -3.80 23.58
CA PHE A 27 -8.61 -3.63 23.79
C PHE A 27 -8.30 -2.54 24.82
N ALA A 28 -9.02 -1.40 24.77
CA ALA A 28 -8.84 -0.31 25.71
C ALA A 28 -9.21 -0.70 27.16
N LEU A 29 -10.26 -1.51 27.34
CA LEU A 29 -10.73 -1.96 28.67
C LEU A 29 -9.83 -3.01 29.33
N VAL A 30 -9.17 -3.85 28.52
CA VAL A 30 -8.14 -4.80 29.02
C VAL A 30 -6.93 -4.04 29.56
N PHE A 31 -6.53 -2.94 28.92
CA PHE A 31 -5.43 -2.10 29.38
C PHE A 31 -5.78 -1.21 30.58
N SER A 32 -7.07 -0.96 30.84
CA SER A 32 -7.52 -0.22 32.03
C SER A 32 -7.72 -1.10 33.27
N GLY A 33 -7.44 -2.41 33.18
CA GLY A 33 -7.48 -3.33 34.33
C GLY A 33 -8.88 -3.87 34.68
N ASP A 34 -9.92 -3.55 33.89
CA ASP A 34 -11.28 -4.07 34.10
C ASP A 34 -11.54 -5.30 33.22
N THR A 35 -11.01 -6.43 33.66
CA THR A 35 -11.06 -7.71 32.95
C THR A 35 -12.45 -8.34 32.92
N ALA A 36 -13.35 -7.96 33.84
CA ALA A 36 -14.72 -8.47 33.89
C ALA A 36 -15.58 -7.90 32.75
N SER A 37 -15.45 -6.60 32.47
CA SER A 37 -16.14 -5.92 31.38
C SER A 37 -15.63 -6.36 30.00
N ALA A 38 -14.32 -6.56 29.84
CA ALA A 38 -13.71 -7.08 28.60
C ALA A 38 -14.19 -8.50 28.25
N THR A 39 -14.38 -9.35 29.26
CA THR A 39 -14.87 -10.72 29.09
C THR A 39 -16.33 -10.75 28.61
N ARG A 40 -17.16 -9.77 29.01
CA ARG A 40 -18.55 -9.62 28.53
C ARG A 40 -18.65 -9.23 27.05
N TYR A 41 -17.73 -8.41 26.54
CA TYR A 41 -17.67 -8.09 25.11
C TYR A 41 -17.08 -9.24 24.27
N LEU A 42 -16.15 -10.02 24.86
CA LEU A 42 -15.61 -11.23 24.25
C LEU A 42 -16.63 -12.39 24.22
N SER A 43 -17.55 -12.49 25.19
CA SER A 43 -18.62 -13.50 25.17
C SER A 43 -19.73 -13.20 24.16
N VAL A 44 -19.79 -11.98 23.61
CA VAL A 44 -20.68 -11.63 22.50
C VAL A 44 -20.12 -12.13 21.15
N LEU A 45 -18.82 -12.42 21.06
CA LEU A 45 -18.21 -13.17 19.96
C LEU A 45 -18.45 -14.68 20.15
N ASP A 46 -19.72 -15.08 20.09
CA ASP A 46 -20.17 -16.46 19.89
C ASP A 46 -19.55 -17.06 18.60
N GLY A 47 -19.60 -18.38 18.41
CA GLY A 47 -19.18 -19.04 17.17
C GLY A 47 -19.82 -18.43 15.91
N ASN A 48 -20.99 -17.81 16.06
CA ASN A 48 -21.64 -16.99 15.05
C ASN A 48 -20.88 -15.69 14.73
N GLY A 49 -20.36 -14.97 15.72
CA GLY A 49 -19.53 -13.77 15.51
C GLY A 49 -18.19 -14.09 14.82
N LEU A 50 -17.67 -15.29 15.03
CA LEU A 50 -16.47 -15.78 14.34
C LEU A 50 -16.76 -16.12 12.87
N ARG A 51 -17.90 -16.77 12.62
CA ARG A 51 -18.42 -17.04 11.28
C ARG A 51 -18.66 -15.73 10.52
N ASP A 52 -19.28 -14.75 11.17
CA ASP A 52 -19.56 -13.44 10.58
C ASP A 52 -18.29 -12.65 10.30
N SER A 53 -17.29 -12.69 11.19
CA SER A 53 -15.97 -12.06 10.95
C SER A 53 -15.20 -12.73 9.81
N THR A 54 -15.30 -14.05 9.68
CA THR A 54 -14.69 -14.82 8.58
C THR A 54 -15.39 -14.52 7.26
N ILE A 55 -16.72 -14.51 7.25
CA ILE A 55 -17.55 -14.15 6.09
C ILE A 55 -17.29 -12.70 5.68
N ALA A 56 -17.18 -11.76 6.62
CA ALA A 56 -16.86 -10.38 6.34
C ALA A 56 -15.46 -10.24 5.71
N LEU A 57 -14.45 -10.96 6.21
CA LEU A 57 -13.09 -10.94 5.65
C LEU A 57 -13.03 -11.54 4.24
N ILE A 58 -13.80 -12.61 3.98
CA ILE A 58 -13.95 -13.22 2.65
C ILE A 58 -14.66 -12.26 1.69
N ASN A 59 -15.73 -11.60 2.15
CA ASN A 59 -16.57 -10.73 1.33
C ASN A 59 -16.00 -9.32 1.14
N THR A 60 -14.95 -8.95 1.87
CA THR A 60 -14.32 -7.63 1.68
C THR A 60 -13.63 -7.60 0.32
N PRO A 61 -13.98 -6.69 -0.60
CA PRO A 61 -13.31 -6.60 -1.90
C PRO A 61 -11.84 -6.15 -1.72
N LEU A 62 -10.90 -6.84 -2.36
CA LEU A 62 -9.52 -6.34 -2.46
C LEU A 62 -9.54 -5.16 -3.41
N LYS A 63 -9.07 -4.00 -2.95
CA LYS A 63 -8.86 -2.85 -3.82
C LYS A 63 -7.74 -3.20 -4.80
N HIS A 64 -8.08 -3.57 -6.02
CA HIS A 64 -7.10 -3.90 -7.05
C HIS A 64 -6.55 -2.61 -7.68
N ARG A 65 -5.26 -2.60 -8.02
CA ARG A 65 -4.59 -1.53 -8.76
C ARG A 65 -4.31 -2.02 -10.17
N SER A 66 -4.57 -1.19 -11.18
CA SER A 66 -4.34 -1.56 -12.58
C SER A 66 -2.87 -1.36 -12.97
N PRO A 67 -2.17 -2.40 -13.45
CA PRO A 67 -0.79 -2.27 -13.93
C PRO A 67 -0.66 -1.33 -15.12
N PHE A 68 -1.61 -1.38 -16.06
CA PHE A 68 -1.62 -0.52 -17.25
C PHE A 68 -1.78 0.95 -16.89
N LEU A 69 -2.66 1.26 -15.93
CA LEU A 69 -2.83 2.63 -15.46
C LEU A 69 -1.56 3.12 -14.75
N SER A 70 -0.96 2.29 -13.90
CA SER A 70 0.28 2.62 -13.18
C SER A 70 1.44 2.89 -14.16
N ALA A 71 1.62 2.03 -15.15
CA ALA A 71 2.62 2.22 -16.21
C ALA A 71 2.33 3.49 -17.02
N GLY A 72 1.09 3.69 -17.46
CA GLY A 72 0.70 4.87 -18.25
C GLY A 72 0.93 6.19 -17.52
N LEU A 73 0.64 6.24 -16.21
CA LEU A 73 0.96 7.40 -15.37
C LEU A 73 2.47 7.68 -15.35
N SER A 74 3.29 6.64 -15.24
CA SER A 74 4.76 6.77 -15.18
C SER A 74 5.40 7.12 -16.53
N THR A 75 4.70 6.85 -17.63
CA THR A 75 5.07 7.35 -18.96
C THR A 75 4.95 8.87 -19.02
N ILE A 76 3.93 9.48 -18.42
CA ILE A 76 3.77 10.94 -18.43
C ILE A 76 4.71 11.59 -17.43
N LEU A 77 4.68 11.09 -16.19
CA LEU A 77 5.46 11.63 -15.09
C LEU A 77 6.19 10.48 -14.37
N PRO A 78 7.52 10.38 -14.54
CA PRO A 78 8.31 9.38 -13.86
C PRO A 78 8.00 9.30 -12.36
N GLY A 79 7.58 8.13 -11.86
CA GLY A 79 7.26 7.91 -10.44
C GLY A 79 5.77 7.99 -10.10
N ALA A 80 4.91 8.49 -11.01
CA ALA A 80 3.49 8.66 -10.73
C ALA A 80 2.72 7.34 -10.52
N GLY A 81 3.11 6.27 -11.22
CA GLY A 81 2.51 4.94 -11.02
C GLY A 81 2.86 4.32 -9.66
N GLN A 82 4.10 4.49 -9.22
CA GLN A 82 4.54 4.08 -7.89
C GLN A 82 3.79 4.86 -6.80
N ALA A 83 3.62 6.18 -6.98
CA ALA A 83 2.83 7.00 -6.08
C ALA A 83 1.35 6.56 -6.03
N TYR A 84 0.75 6.23 -7.18
CA TYR A 84 -0.59 5.65 -7.27
C TYR A 84 -0.73 4.33 -6.48
N CYS A 85 0.34 3.54 -6.40
CA CYS A 85 0.41 2.30 -5.63
C CYS A 85 0.83 2.51 -4.16
N GLY A 86 1.04 3.76 -3.71
CA GLY A 86 1.45 4.08 -2.34
C GLY A 86 2.94 3.92 -2.05
N ARG A 87 3.77 3.68 -3.08
CA ARG A 87 5.22 3.51 -2.97
C ARG A 87 5.94 4.84 -3.21
N LEU A 88 5.77 5.79 -2.27
CA LEU A 88 6.29 7.16 -2.41
C LEU A 88 7.82 7.24 -2.48
N GLY A 89 8.55 6.35 -1.78
CA GLY A 89 10.01 6.29 -1.86
C GLY A 89 10.49 5.96 -3.29
N ASP A 90 9.88 4.97 -3.91
CA ASP A 90 10.18 4.56 -5.29
C ASP A 90 9.77 5.65 -6.29
N ALA A 91 8.64 6.31 -6.05
CA ALA A 91 8.19 7.44 -6.85
C ALA A 91 9.23 8.58 -6.87
N TRP A 92 9.75 8.95 -5.70
CA TRP A 92 10.76 9.99 -5.56
C TRP A 92 12.08 9.62 -6.23
N GLN A 93 12.53 8.37 -6.06
CA GLN A 93 13.76 7.87 -6.68
C GLN A 93 13.66 7.89 -8.20
N SER A 94 12.56 7.36 -8.74
CA SER A 94 12.26 7.36 -10.17
C SER A 94 12.23 8.77 -10.76
N PHE A 95 11.53 9.70 -10.10
CA PHE A 95 11.46 11.10 -10.52
C PHE A 95 12.84 11.75 -10.52
N SER A 96 13.57 11.66 -9.41
CA SER A 96 14.86 12.33 -9.22
C SER A 96 15.91 11.84 -10.23
N VAL A 97 16.02 10.53 -10.42
CA VAL A 97 16.97 9.96 -11.39
C VAL A 97 16.62 10.42 -12.80
N THR A 98 15.35 10.32 -13.20
CA THR A 98 14.94 10.71 -14.56
C THR A 98 15.11 12.21 -14.78
N ALA A 99 14.82 13.04 -13.78
CA ALA A 99 15.00 14.49 -13.82
C ALA A 99 16.48 14.90 -13.94
N ILE A 100 17.39 14.21 -13.25
CA ILE A 100 18.84 14.49 -13.35
C ILE A 100 19.34 14.19 -14.76
N PHE A 101 19.06 13.00 -15.30
CA PHE A 101 19.53 12.63 -16.64
C PHE A 101 18.84 13.45 -17.74
N GLY A 102 17.52 13.64 -17.64
CA GLY A 102 16.77 14.47 -18.58
C GLY A 102 17.21 15.93 -18.55
N GLY A 103 17.40 16.51 -17.35
CA GLY A 103 17.90 17.86 -17.17
C GLY A 103 19.31 18.06 -17.71
N ALA A 104 20.21 17.12 -17.45
CA ALA A 104 21.57 17.16 -17.99
C ALA A 104 21.59 17.01 -19.53
N ALA A 105 20.75 16.15 -20.10
CA ALA A 105 20.59 16.05 -21.55
C ALA A 105 20.07 17.37 -22.16
N ILE A 106 19.03 17.97 -21.57
CA ILE A 106 18.49 19.26 -22.01
C ILE A 106 19.58 20.34 -21.91
N TYR A 107 20.35 20.37 -20.82
CA TYR A 107 21.43 21.32 -20.64
C TYR A 107 22.46 21.21 -21.77
N TYR A 108 22.96 20.00 -22.08
CA TYR A 108 23.96 19.81 -23.13
C TYR A 108 23.44 20.14 -24.53
N PHE A 109 22.17 19.84 -24.83
CA PHE A 109 21.61 20.10 -26.16
C PHE A 109 21.20 21.55 -26.38
N PHE A 110 20.68 22.24 -25.36
CA PHE A 110 20.01 23.53 -25.54
C PHE A 110 20.71 24.71 -24.85
N PHE A 111 21.40 24.46 -23.74
CA PHE A 111 21.98 25.54 -22.92
C PHE A 111 23.51 25.59 -22.95
N SER A 112 24.17 24.51 -23.36
CA SER A 112 25.61 24.47 -23.63
C SER A 112 25.92 23.79 -24.97
N PRO A 113 25.25 24.19 -26.08
CA PRO A 113 25.58 23.65 -27.39
C PRO A 113 27.00 24.09 -27.76
N ASP A 114 27.88 23.11 -27.93
CA ASP A 114 29.24 23.34 -28.42
C ASP A 114 29.20 23.38 -29.95
N THR A 115 30.06 24.20 -30.57
CA THR A 115 30.27 24.18 -32.03
C THR A 115 31.04 22.93 -32.46
N SER A 116 31.69 22.27 -31.51
CA SER A 116 32.37 20.97 -31.67
C SER A 116 31.47 19.80 -31.23
N THR A 117 31.74 18.58 -31.70
CA THR A 117 30.89 17.39 -31.43
C THR A 117 30.84 16.94 -29.96
N GLY A 118 31.65 17.53 -29.08
CA GLY A 118 31.86 17.08 -27.69
C GLY A 118 30.59 17.14 -26.82
N ASN A 119 29.92 18.29 -26.75
CA ASN A 119 28.71 18.41 -25.92
C ASN A 119 27.50 17.70 -26.54
N THR A 120 27.43 17.57 -27.86
CA THR A 120 26.42 16.75 -28.55
C THR A 120 26.53 15.28 -28.15
N VAL A 121 27.75 14.74 -28.09
CA VAL A 121 27.98 13.35 -27.64
C VAL A 121 27.60 13.18 -26.17
N LYS A 122 27.99 14.12 -25.29
CA LYS A 122 27.59 14.09 -23.88
C LYS A 122 26.07 14.12 -23.72
N GLY A 123 25.39 15.00 -24.46
CA GLY A 123 23.93 15.09 -24.48
C GLY A 123 23.29 13.78 -24.92
N ALA A 124 23.78 13.17 -26.01
CA ALA A 124 23.28 11.91 -26.52
C ALA A 124 23.45 10.75 -25.51
N VAL A 125 24.66 10.60 -24.93
CA VAL A 125 24.92 9.58 -23.90
C VAL A 125 24.00 9.77 -22.70
N THR A 126 23.87 11.00 -22.22
CA THR A 126 23.05 11.31 -21.04
C THR A 126 21.57 11.09 -21.31
N ALA A 127 21.08 11.44 -22.51
CA ALA A 127 19.72 11.20 -22.96
C ALA A 127 19.42 9.70 -23.10
N SER A 128 20.36 8.91 -23.65
CA SER A 128 20.22 7.46 -23.75
C SER A 128 20.11 6.81 -22.37
N LEU A 129 20.97 7.20 -21.43
CA LEU A 129 20.89 6.72 -20.04
C LEU A 129 19.56 7.13 -19.39
N GLY A 130 19.15 8.39 -19.52
CA GLY A 130 17.85 8.86 -19.03
C GLY A 130 16.67 8.10 -19.63
N GLY A 131 16.71 7.80 -20.93
CA GLY A 131 15.71 6.98 -21.61
C GLY A 131 15.63 5.56 -21.07
N LEU A 132 16.77 4.91 -20.81
CA LEU A 132 16.81 3.59 -20.17
C LEU A 132 16.19 3.61 -18.76
N PHE A 133 16.52 4.62 -17.95
CA PHE A 133 15.91 4.79 -16.63
C PHE A 133 14.41 5.06 -16.72
N TRP A 134 13.95 5.83 -17.70
CA TRP A 134 12.54 6.10 -17.92
C TRP A 134 11.76 4.83 -18.30
N LEU A 135 12.30 4.00 -19.20
CA LEU A 135 11.70 2.71 -19.56
C LEU A 135 11.67 1.74 -18.37
N ALA A 136 12.78 1.65 -17.62
CA ALA A 136 12.84 0.83 -16.41
C ALA A 136 11.81 1.28 -15.37
N ASN A 137 11.56 2.58 -15.28
CA ASN A 137 10.57 3.14 -14.37
C ASN A 137 9.12 2.78 -14.77
N ILE A 138 8.78 2.81 -16.07
CA ILE A 138 7.47 2.37 -16.56
C ILE A 138 7.23 0.89 -16.21
N TYR A 139 8.23 0.05 -16.43
CA TYR A 139 8.19 -1.36 -16.03
C TYR A 139 8.05 -1.53 -14.51
N GLY A 140 8.85 -0.79 -13.72
CA GLY A 140 8.77 -0.79 -12.26
C GLY A 140 7.40 -0.34 -11.74
N ALA A 141 6.73 0.58 -12.42
CA ALA A 141 5.39 1.03 -12.06
C ALA A 141 4.32 -0.04 -12.30
N ALA A 142 4.41 -0.79 -13.41
CA ALA A 142 3.54 -1.95 -13.62
C ALA A 142 3.74 -3.00 -12.51
N ASN A 143 5.00 -3.31 -12.17
CA ASN A 143 5.30 -4.25 -11.10
C ASN A 143 4.83 -3.74 -9.74
N ALA A 144 4.92 -2.44 -9.45
CA ALA A 144 4.39 -1.86 -8.22
C ALA A 144 2.89 -2.11 -8.04
N ALA A 145 2.11 -2.13 -9.12
CA ALA A 145 0.69 -2.47 -9.07
C ALA A 145 0.48 -3.97 -8.81
N LEU A 146 1.25 -4.83 -9.48
CA LEU A 146 1.20 -6.28 -9.25
C LEU A 146 1.57 -6.63 -7.80
N ASP A 147 2.67 -6.09 -7.30
CA ASP A 147 3.12 -6.27 -5.91
C ASP A 147 2.05 -5.82 -4.91
N TYR A 148 1.37 -4.70 -5.19
CA TYR A 148 0.28 -4.20 -4.35
C TYR A 148 -0.87 -5.20 -4.28
N ASN A 149 -1.25 -5.76 -5.43
CA ASN A 149 -2.35 -6.73 -5.52
C ASN A 149 -1.99 -8.05 -4.82
N ASP A 150 -0.76 -8.54 -5.03
CA ASP A 150 -0.27 -9.78 -4.44
C ASP A 150 -0.10 -9.65 -2.92
N TYR A 151 0.42 -8.52 -2.45
CA TYR A 151 0.54 -8.25 -1.02
C TYR A 151 -0.81 -8.22 -0.31
N ALA A 152 -1.82 -7.62 -0.94
CA ALA A 152 -3.18 -7.58 -0.39
C ALA A 152 -3.80 -8.99 -0.26
N GLY A 153 -3.52 -9.88 -1.22
CA GLY A 153 -3.91 -11.29 -1.15
C GLY A 153 -3.19 -12.07 -0.05
N ARG A 154 -1.87 -11.94 0.04
CA ARG A 154 -1.06 -12.62 1.08
C ARG A 154 -1.45 -12.22 2.49
N LYS A 155 -1.62 -10.91 2.72
CA LYS A 155 -2.01 -10.39 4.04
C LYS A 155 -3.37 -10.94 4.50
N ARG A 156 -4.32 -11.11 3.57
CA ARG A 156 -5.61 -11.75 3.88
C ARG A 156 -5.44 -13.22 4.28
N GLN A 157 -4.63 -13.98 3.55
CA GLN A 157 -4.39 -15.39 3.87
C GLN A 157 -3.74 -15.55 5.24
N GLU A 158 -2.80 -14.67 5.59
CA GLU A 158 -2.19 -14.64 6.92
C GLU A 158 -3.21 -14.30 8.02
N GLN A 159 -4.06 -13.30 7.79
CA GLN A 159 -5.13 -12.96 8.73
C GLN A 159 -6.08 -14.15 8.94
N LEU A 160 -6.48 -14.82 7.87
CA LEU A 160 -7.33 -16.01 7.95
C LEU A 160 -6.65 -17.15 8.70
N ARG A 161 -5.38 -17.44 8.40
CA ARG A 161 -4.60 -18.48 9.08
C ARG A 161 -4.42 -18.17 10.56
N ASN A 162 -4.12 -16.92 10.92
CA ASN A 162 -3.97 -16.51 12.31
C ASN A 162 -5.29 -16.61 13.08
N LEU A 163 -6.43 -16.31 12.44
CA LEU A 163 -7.75 -16.52 13.03
C LEU A 163 -8.03 -18.01 13.25
N LEU A 164 -7.77 -18.86 12.27
CA LEU A 164 -7.99 -20.32 12.40
C LEU A 164 -7.11 -20.95 13.49
N ASN A 165 -5.83 -20.54 13.58
CA ASN A 165 -4.91 -21.03 14.59
C ASN A 165 -5.24 -20.55 16.00
N ARG A 166 -5.62 -19.27 16.16
CA ARG A 166 -5.94 -18.70 17.47
C ARG A 166 -7.12 -19.39 18.16
N PHE A 167 -8.06 -19.93 17.39
CA PHE A 167 -9.25 -20.59 17.91
C PHE A 167 -9.23 -22.12 17.74
N ASP A 168 -8.05 -22.69 17.44
CA ASP A 168 -7.82 -24.13 17.28
C ASP A 168 -8.81 -24.79 16.29
N LEU A 169 -9.12 -24.08 15.20
CA LEU A 169 -10.07 -24.50 14.16
C LEU A 169 -9.39 -25.25 13.01
N GLU A 170 -8.07 -25.08 12.82
CA GLU A 170 -7.28 -25.85 11.84
C GLU A 170 -7.45 -27.38 11.97
N PRO A 171 -7.41 -28.00 13.16
CA PRO A 171 -7.61 -29.45 13.28
C PRO A 171 -9.06 -29.90 13.03
N LYS A 172 -10.05 -29.01 13.18
CA LYS A 172 -11.48 -29.33 12.98
C LYS A 172 -11.92 -29.25 11.51
N LEU A 173 -11.27 -28.43 10.70
CA LEU A 173 -11.55 -28.33 9.25
C LEU A 173 -10.84 -29.42 8.40
N LYS A 174 -9.87 -30.13 8.98
CA LYS A 174 -9.16 -31.26 8.32
C LYS A 174 -9.79 -32.63 8.54
N ARG A 175 -10.90 -32.73 9.29
CA ARG A 175 -11.61 -34.00 9.49
C ARG A 175 -12.91 -33.97 8.68
N PRO A 176 -13.13 -34.96 7.79
CA PRO A 176 -14.37 -35.06 7.02
C PRO A 176 -15.59 -35.25 7.92
#